data_AF-A0A2W4XKP8-F1
#
_entry.id   AF-A0A2W4XKP8-F1
#
_cell.length_a   1.000
_cell.length_b   1.000
_cell.length_c   1.000
_cell.angle_alpha   90.00
_cell.angle_beta   90.00
_cell.angle_gamma   90.00
#
_symmetry.space_group_name_H-M   'P 1'
#
loop_
_entity.id
_entity.type
_entity.pdbx_description
1 polymer ?
#
loop_
_entity_poly.entity_id
_entity_poly.type
_entity_poly.pdbx_seq_one_letter_code
_entity_poly.pdbx_strand_id
1 'polypeptide(L)'
;FRLSAEPSELKEPAIPSAEPAPLGDLQEWKYSHATVSVEGESNRINVLFDEWPSPEFSDALKQNGFKAERATGPWSAAYSPEQLKIATHVAQSYSTSISSPQDVAREKPTPKNHGKVTAVQPATRYLQRTERKVAEFLHEAGLAEAVMGEFHIKIENPPFIPLTVESHAVGEGVTQLYLTHYIELNGDLAHDGEMVFNISPDGALRLEETAVKNPFTGGESRIYGGGDRTFANTFARNIVSQGFAKAAKAEMAQDVQQPMKLPEISSPVDTQPEPVTEPEMPTLGKISPEMPTIEDPEQKTADVVTDQPSVPKDKPQVTEQPSVRESEKTVPASQLIQRTIEEHDPELHKALIVSDNTVQASVQNLRDWYVSVRTQIKAEFQSPEQKRDLEARLGAISLQGQQAQVGSAQITPAQAEQMNADLTWLNERYSPESVTIGELRQWYRVNVAIDEGKHTHRIEQLATTLKSSGKEVIEIPGLEYKKMKTDLHNLQVKIGLAAAPNVQKIWNAAESQRQIQIDAAGQKSLPGKNYKILAEGDKLILTNQRTAAQLTLENGQIVENTLTQTDADQLQRFASHSVQVPPQTAGVER
;
A
#
# COMPACT_ATOMS: atom_id res chain seq x y z
N PHE A 1 -51.64 -11.70 47.71
CA PHE A 1 -50.28 -11.62 48.28
C PHE A 1 -49.38 -10.93 47.26
N ARG A 2 -49.07 -9.65 47.51
CA ARG A 2 -48.01 -8.91 46.80
C ARG A 2 -46.67 -9.35 47.40
N LEU A 3 -45.71 -9.70 46.56
CA LEU A 3 -44.30 -9.71 46.94
C LEU A 3 -43.56 -8.81 45.94
N SER A 4 -43.10 -7.68 46.48
CA SER A 4 -42.14 -6.77 45.89
C SER A 4 -40.79 -7.48 45.82
N ALA A 5 -40.14 -7.45 44.66
CA ALA A 5 -38.71 -7.76 44.54
C ALA A 5 -38.00 -6.46 44.16
N GLU A 6 -37.06 -6.05 45.01
CA GLU A 6 -36.18 -4.90 44.81
C GLU A 6 -35.18 -5.17 43.67
N PRO A 7 -34.77 -4.15 42.90
CA PRO A 7 -33.74 -4.31 41.89
C PRO A 7 -32.36 -4.39 42.54
N SER A 8 -31.62 -5.45 42.22
CA SER A 8 -30.24 -5.64 42.68
C SER A 8 -29.28 -4.66 41.98
N GLU A 9 -28.56 -3.86 42.78
CA GLU A 9 -27.48 -2.98 42.32
C GLU A 9 -26.34 -3.78 41.67
N LEU A 10 -26.12 -3.58 40.37
CA LEU A 10 -24.90 -4.00 39.68
C LEU A 10 -23.75 -3.09 40.14
N LYS A 11 -22.72 -3.68 40.77
CA LYS A 11 -21.47 -2.99 41.09
C LYS A 11 -20.84 -2.48 39.79
N GLU A 12 -20.71 -1.17 39.65
CA GLU A 12 -19.89 -0.56 38.59
C GLU A 12 -18.46 -1.13 38.66
N PRO A 13 -17.85 -1.52 37.53
CA PRO A 13 -16.45 -1.89 37.51
C PRO A 13 -15.63 -0.70 38.01
N ALA A 14 -14.73 -0.94 38.95
CA ALA A 14 -13.82 0.07 39.47
C ALA A 14 -12.94 0.57 38.32
N ILE A 15 -13.30 1.72 37.76
CA ILE A 15 -12.41 2.49 36.90
C ILE A 15 -11.24 2.88 37.81
N PRO A 16 -9.99 2.47 37.53
CA PRO A 16 -8.86 2.95 38.30
C PRO A 16 -8.90 4.47 38.26
N SER A 17 -8.94 5.10 39.45
CA SER A 17 -8.90 6.55 39.58
C SER A 17 -7.52 7.00 39.13
N ALA A 18 -7.38 7.20 37.82
CA ALA A 18 -6.20 7.77 37.21
C ALA A 18 -6.37 9.29 37.29
N GLU A 19 -5.64 9.93 38.20
CA GLU A 19 -5.21 11.29 37.95
C GLU A 19 -4.57 11.33 36.56
N PRO A 20 -4.88 12.32 35.69
CA PRO A 20 -4.34 12.34 34.35
C PRO A 20 -2.82 12.45 34.42
N ALA A 21 -2.12 11.36 34.09
CA ALA A 21 -0.70 11.38 33.84
C ALA A 21 -0.40 12.40 32.72
N PRO A 22 0.77 13.06 32.74
CA PRO A 22 1.12 14.06 31.73
C PRO A 22 0.98 13.48 30.31
N LEU A 23 0.43 14.30 29.41
CA LEU A 23 -0.09 13.96 28.07
C LEU A 23 0.94 13.41 27.05
N GLY A 24 2.10 12.90 27.48
CA GLY A 24 3.18 12.44 26.61
C GLY A 24 3.34 10.93 26.48
N ASP A 25 2.82 10.14 27.43
CA ASP A 25 3.05 8.69 27.45
C ASP A 25 1.87 7.91 26.86
N LEU A 26 2.18 6.94 26.00
CA LEU A 26 1.22 5.95 25.50
C LEU A 26 0.62 5.19 26.69
N GLN A 27 -0.68 5.35 26.92
CA GLN A 27 -1.39 4.57 27.94
C GLN A 27 -2.06 3.37 27.27
N GLU A 28 -1.84 2.18 27.80
CA GLU A 28 -2.33 0.92 27.24
C GLU A 28 -3.05 0.08 28.30
N TRP A 29 -4.25 -0.40 27.99
CA TRP A 29 -5.03 -1.35 28.78
C TRP A 29 -5.18 -2.64 27.97
N LYS A 30 -4.59 -3.72 28.47
CA LYS A 30 -4.64 -5.04 27.84
C LYS A 30 -5.76 -5.88 28.44
N TYR A 31 -6.55 -6.48 27.56
CA TYR A 31 -7.56 -7.49 27.85
C TYR A 31 -7.15 -8.78 27.14
N SER A 32 -7.75 -9.93 27.50
CA SER A 32 -7.32 -11.24 26.98
C SER A 32 -7.30 -11.34 25.45
N HIS A 33 -8.19 -10.63 24.75
CA HIS A 33 -8.30 -10.66 23.29
C HIS A 33 -8.40 -9.28 22.63
N ALA A 34 -8.11 -8.22 23.40
CA ALA A 34 -8.23 -6.86 22.93
C ALA A 34 -7.27 -5.93 23.66
N THR A 35 -6.83 -4.87 22.99
CA THR A 35 -5.97 -3.83 23.53
C THR A 35 -6.61 -2.49 23.29
N VAL A 36 -6.74 -1.68 24.35
CA VAL A 36 -7.15 -0.28 24.25
C VAL A 36 -5.92 0.58 24.50
N SER A 37 -5.60 1.50 23.61
CA SER A 37 -4.49 2.44 23.79
C SER A 37 -4.93 3.89 23.58
N VAL A 38 -4.31 4.81 24.30
CA VAL A 38 -4.45 6.26 24.13
C VAL A 38 -3.12 6.80 23.66
N GLU A 39 -3.11 7.34 22.45
CA GLU A 39 -1.96 8.04 21.89
C GLU A 39 -2.03 9.51 22.27
N GLY A 40 -1.14 9.95 23.17
CA GLY A 40 -1.12 11.33 23.68
C GLY A 40 -0.94 12.38 22.58
N GLU A 41 -0.16 12.08 21.55
CA GLU A 41 0.16 13.03 20.47
C GLU A 41 -0.98 13.24 19.47
N SER A 42 -1.64 12.15 19.09
CA SER A 42 -2.75 12.20 18.15
C SER A 42 -4.06 12.54 18.86
N ASN A 43 -4.09 12.51 20.20
CA ASN A 43 -5.28 12.65 21.03
C ASN A 43 -6.38 11.67 20.57
N ARG A 44 -5.99 10.41 20.34
CA ARG A 44 -6.88 9.33 19.86
C ARG A 44 -6.89 8.14 20.82
N ILE A 45 -8.05 7.49 20.89
CA ILE A 45 -8.22 6.18 21.50
C ILE A 45 -8.27 5.15 20.39
N ASN A 46 -7.46 4.10 20.51
CA ASN A 46 -7.42 2.97 19.62
C ASN A 46 -7.91 1.71 20.35
N VAL A 47 -8.72 0.90 19.68
CA VAL A 47 -9.16 -0.42 20.14
C VAL A 47 -8.73 -1.43 19.09
N LEU A 48 -7.78 -2.28 19.44
CA LEU A 48 -7.28 -3.37 18.62
C LEU A 48 -7.81 -4.68 19.17
N PHE A 49 -8.35 -5.53 18.31
CA PHE A 49 -8.79 -6.88 18.66
C PHE A 49 -7.84 -7.88 18.01
N ASP A 50 -7.59 -9.01 18.69
CA ASP A 50 -6.74 -10.07 18.15
C ASP A 50 -7.38 -10.72 16.90
N GLU A 51 -8.71 -10.79 16.89
CA GLU A 51 -9.53 -11.21 15.76
C GLU A 51 -10.56 -10.15 15.42
N TRP A 52 -11.12 -10.19 14.21
CA TRP A 52 -12.14 -9.21 13.83
C TRP A 52 -13.36 -9.31 14.75
N PRO A 53 -13.77 -8.21 15.42
CA PRO A 53 -14.87 -8.27 16.37
C PRO A 53 -16.18 -8.62 15.68
N SER A 54 -17.09 -9.29 16.41
CA SER A 54 -18.43 -9.62 15.88
C SER A 54 -19.20 -8.34 15.50
N PRO A 55 -20.26 -8.43 14.65
CA PRO A 55 -21.06 -7.27 14.26
C PRO A 55 -21.56 -6.44 15.44
N GLU A 56 -21.96 -7.09 16.54
CA GLU A 56 -22.42 -6.44 17.78
C GLU A 56 -21.38 -5.47 18.35
N PHE A 57 -20.14 -5.93 18.54
CA PHE A 57 -19.05 -5.08 19.07
C PHE A 57 -18.62 -4.02 18.07
N SER A 58 -18.59 -4.37 16.77
CA SER A 58 -18.25 -3.41 15.71
C SER A 58 -19.29 -2.29 15.60
N ASP A 59 -20.57 -2.60 15.75
CA ASP A 59 -21.66 -1.64 15.68
C ASP A 59 -21.75 -0.81 16.95
N ALA A 60 -21.47 -1.40 18.12
CA ALA A 60 -21.29 -0.65 19.36
C ALA A 60 -20.18 0.41 19.23
N LEU A 61 -19.04 0.07 18.65
CA LEU A 61 -17.95 1.03 18.38
C LEU A 61 -18.39 2.12 17.39
N LYS A 62 -19.01 1.75 16.26
CA LYS A 62 -19.50 2.73 15.26
C LYS A 62 -20.53 3.70 15.85
N GLN A 63 -21.51 3.20 16.60
CA GLN A 63 -22.56 4.01 17.22
C GLN A 63 -21.98 5.04 18.19
N ASN A 64 -20.81 4.74 18.76
CA ASN A 64 -20.07 5.62 19.63
C ASN A 64 -18.96 6.41 18.90
N GLY A 65 -18.98 6.47 17.57
CA GLY A 65 -18.09 7.37 16.81
C GLY A 65 -16.69 6.82 16.54
N PHE A 66 -16.41 5.55 16.85
CA PHE A 66 -15.18 4.90 16.42
C PHE A 66 -15.23 4.56 14.93
N LYS A 67 -14.09 4.73 14.25
CA LYS A 67 -13.90 4.39 12.84
C LYS A 67 -12.80 3.33 12.71
N ALA A 68 -13.08 2.26 11.97
CA ALA A 68 -12.05 1.29 11.60
C ALA A 68 -11.08 1.96 10.60
N GLU A 69 -9.78 1.96 10.89
CA GLU A 69 -8.80 2.57 9.99
C GLU A 69 -8.55 1.73 8.72
N ARG A 70 -8.68 0.40 8.84
CA ARG A 70 -8.58 -0.59 7.74
C ARG A 70 -9.45 -1.81 8.06
N ALA A 71 -9.64 -2.72 7.10
CA ALA A 71 -10.43 -3.95 7.24
C ALA A 71 -9.94 -4.92 8.33
N THR A 72 -8.72 -4.74 8.85
CA THR A 72 -8.13 -5.49 9.98
C THR A 72 -7.39 -4.55 10.95
N GLY A 73 -7.58 -3.23 10.81
CA GLY A 73 -6.87 -2.23 11.60
C GLY A 73 -7.58 -1.90 12.92
N PRO A 74 -6.95 -1.06 13.77
CA PRO A 74 -7.56 -0.60 15.00
C PRO A 74 -8.82 0.24 14.72
N TRP A 75 -9.75 0.17 15.66
CA TRP A 75 -10.88 1.08 15.75
C TRP A 75 -10.43 2.33 16.48
N SER A 76 -10.69 3.50 15.93
CA SER A 76 -10.13 4.74 16.44
C SER A 76 -11.19 5.83 16.63
N ALA A 77 -11.08 6.59 17.70
CA ALA A 77 -11.91 7.76 17.98
C ALA A 77 -11.05 8.88 18.58
N ALA A 78 -11.55 10.13 18.54
CA ALA A 78 -10.94 11.22 19.30
C ALA A 78 -11.03 10.92 20.80
N TYR A 79 -9.96 11.23 21.54
CA TYR A 79 -9.91 10.96 22.97
C TYR A 79 -10.96 11.79 23.73
N SER A 80 -11.76 11.11 24.53
CA SER A 80 -12.55 11.69 25.61
C SER A 80 -12.71 10.66 26.73
N PRO A 81 -12.95 11.08 27.99
CA PRO A 81 -13.18 10.15 29.09
C PRO A 81 -14.35 9.18 28.82
N GLU A 82 -15.39 9.65 28.12
CA GLU A 82 -16.54 8.84 27.73
C GLU A 82 -16.16 7.79 26.68
N GLN A 83 -15.40 8.19 25.65
CA GLN A 83 -14.90 7.28 24.62
C GLN A 83 -13.96 6.22 25.20
N LEU A 84 -13.12 6.59 26.17
CA LEU A 84 -12.24 5.65 26.84
C LEU A 84 -13.03 4.62 27.64
N LYS A 85 -14.10 5.07 28.34
CA LYS A 85 -15.02 4.17 29.07
C LYS A 85 -15.71 3.20 28.11
N ILE A 86 -16.16 3.67 26.95
CA ILE A 86 -16.78 2.84 25.90
C ILE A 86 -15.78 1.82 25.34
N ALA A 87 -14.60 2.27 24.91
CA ALA A 87 -13.54 1.41 24.39
C ALA A 87 -13.18 0.29 25.37
N THR A 88 -12.95 0.66 26.63
CA THR A 88 -12.66 -0.26 27.74
C THR A 88 -13.79 -1.26 27.95
N HIS A 89 -15.05 -0.80 27.98
CA HIS A 89 -16.21 -1.66 28.17
C HIS A 89 -16.38 -2.66 27.02
N VAL A 90 -16.22 -2.21 25.77
CA VAL A 90 -16.30 -3.07 24.59
C VAL A 90 -15.19 -4.11 24.60
N ALA A 91 -13.93 -3.70 24.84
CA ALA A 91 -12.77 -4.60 24.87
C ALA A 91 -12.88 -5.65 25.99
N GLN A 92 -13.37 -5.26 27.17
CA GLN A 92 -13.62 -6.16 28.29
C GLN A 92 -14.76 -7.13 27.99
N SER A 93 -15.87 -6.65 27.42
CA SER A 93 -17.03 -7.48 27.06
C SER A 93 -16.67 -8.48 25.98
N TYR A 94 -15.90 -8.06 24.97
CA TYR A 94 -15.35 -8.94 23.94
C TYR A 94 -14.48 -10.04 24.55
N SER A 95 -13.51 -9.66 25.39
CA SER A 95 -12.62 -10.62 26.04
C SER A 95 -13.39 -11.61 26.94
N THR A 96 -14.42 -11.14 27.64
CA THR A 96 -15.28 -12.00 28.47
C THR A 96 -16.11 -12.95 27.62
N SER A 97 -16.63 -12.47 26.47
CA SER A 97 -17.42 -13.30 25.56
C SER A 97 -16.63 -14.45 24.95
N ILE A 98 -15.31 -14.28 24.78
CA ILE A 98 -14.40 -15.30 24.26
C ILE A 98 -13.83 -16.17 25.39
N SER A 99 -13.55 -15.60 26.56
CA SER A 99 -12.88 -16.31 27.67
C SER A 99 -13.82 -17.13 28.56
N SER A 100 -15.15 -17.01 28.45
CA SER A 100 -16.07 -17.72 29.34
C SER A 100 -16.27 -19.18 28.89
N PRO A 101 -15.78 -20.19 29.64
CA PRO A 101 -16.05 -21.60 29.36
C PRO A 101 -17.33 -21.99 30.09
N GLN A 102 -18.49 -21.59 29.57
CA GLN A 102 -19.79 -22.06 30.06
C GLN A 102 -20.78 -22.25 28.91
N ASP A 103 -20.86 -23.50 28.46
CA ASP A 103 -22.14 -24.14 28.23
C ASP A 103 -22.79 -24.47 29.59
N VAL A 104 -24.12 -24.64 29.58
CA VAL A 104 -25.03 -25.09 30.66
C VAL A 104 -25.69 -23.99 31.53
N ALA A 105 -26.96 -23.73 31.17
CA ALA A 105 -28.05 -23.11 31.95
C ALA A 105 -28.31 -21.59 31.80
N ARG A 106 -28.78 -21.18 30.62
CA ARG A 106 -29.86 -20.18 30.51
C ARG A 106 -31.01 -20.78 29.71
N GLU A 107 -32.23 -20.54 30.18
CA GLU A 107 -33.47 -21.05 29.60
C GLU A 107 -33.56 -20.74 28.10
N LYS A 108 -33.88 -21.79 27.34
CA LYS A 108 -34.07 -21.80 25.90
C LYS A 108 -35.04 -20.69 25.44
N PRO A 109 -34.63 -19.69 24.65
CA PRO A 109 -35.35 -19.53 23.39
C PRO A 109 -35.15 -20.87 22.68
N THR A 110 -36.25 -21.58 22.42
CA THR A 110 -36.28 -22.88 21.76
C THR A 110 -35.14 -22.96 20.74
N PRO A 111 -34.15 -23.87 20.91
CA PRO A 111 -33.07 -23.99 19.96
C PRO A 111 -33.77 -24.39 18.67
N LYS A 112 -33.83 -23.45 17.73
CA LYS A 112 -33.89 -23.84 16.33
C LYS A 112 -32.58 -24.59 16.17
N ASN A 113 -32.71 -25.91 16.20
CA ASN A 113 -31.73 -26.89 15.77
C ASN A 113 -30.75 -26.19 14.81
N HIS A 114 -29.57 -25.77 15.30
CA HIS A 114 -28.49 -25.34 14.42
C HIS A 114 -28.01 -26.64 13.80
N GLY A 115 -28.80 -27.13 12.84
CA GLY A 115 -28.46 -28.29 12.06
C GLY A 115 -27.05 -28.07 11.57
N LYS A 116 -26.20 -29.07 11.81
CA LYS A 116 -24.83 -29.13 11.30
C LYS A 116 -24.85 -28.53 9.89
N VAL A 117 -24.22 -27.36 9.71
CA VAL A 117 -24.24 -26.70 8.42
C VAL A 117 -23.47 -27.63 7.48
N THR A 118 -24.16 -28.16 6.49
CA THR A 118 -23.62 -29.19 5.59
C THR A 118 -22.94 -28.59 4.37
N ALA A 119 -23.00 -27.26 4.19
CA ALA A 119 -22.56 -26.58 2.98
C ALA A 119 -21.92 -25.22 3.26
N VAL A 120 -21.02 -24.79 2.37
CA VAL A 120 -20.55 -23.41 2.29
C VAL A 120 -21.73 -22.45 2.14
N GLN A 121 -21.69 -21.29 2.80
CA GLN A 121 -22.74 -20.28 2.71
C GLN A 121 -22.93 -19.77 1.28
N PRO A 122 -24.16 -19.38 0.88
CA PRO A 122 -24.41 -18.87 -0.47
C PRO A 122 -23.70 -17.53 -0.70
N ALA A 123 -23.39 -17.24 -1.96
CA ALA A 123 -22.70 -16.03 -2.41
C ALA A 123 -23.27 -14.72 -1.84
N THR A 124 -24.58 -14.64 -1.62
CA THR A 124 -25.28 -13.45 -1.09
C THR A 124 -24.91 -13.08 0.35
N ARG A 125 -24.26 -13.98 1.10
CA ARG A 125 -23.81 -13.75 2.48
C ARG A 125 -22.47 -13.02 2.57
N TYR A 126 -21.72 -12.94 1.47
CA TYR A 126 -20.38 -12.35 1.45
C TYR A 126 -20.40 -10.91 0.95
N LEU A 127 -19.76 -10.01 1.71
CA LEU A 127 -19.54 -8.62 1.30
C LEU A 127 -18.34 -8.52 0.35
N GLN A 128 -17.31 -9.32 0.60
CA GLN A 128 -16.07 -9.34 -0.16
C GLN A 128 -16.27 -10.06 -1.50
N ARG A 129 -15.70 -9.46 -2.56
CA ARG A 129 -15.93 -9.90 -3.94
C ARG A 129 -15.35 -11.29 -4.23
N THR A 130 -14.17 -11.60 -3.69
CA THR A 130 -13.49 -12.89 -3.88
C THR A 130 -14.31 -14.04 -3.30
N GLU A 131 -14.61 -13.97 -2.00
CA GLU A 131 -15.37 -14.99 -1.26
C GLU A 131 -16.74 -15.21 -1.90
N ARG A 132 -17.42 -14.12 -2.30
CA ARG A 132 -18.67 -14.19 -3.04
C ARG A 132 -18.55 -14.99 -4.35
N LYS A 133 -17.48 -14.76 -5.12
CA LYS A 133 -17.26 -15.44 -6.41
C LYS A 133 -16.87 -16.90 -6.24
N VAL A 134 -16.10 -17.23 -5.22
CA VAL A 134 -15.77 -18.63 -4.90
C VAL A 134 -17.02 -19.36 -4.40
N ALA A 135 -17.82 -18.75 -3.53
CA ALA A 135 -19.09 -19.34 -3.11
C ALA A 135 -20.06 -19.53 -4.29
N GLU A 136 -20.15 -18.57 -5.21
CA GLU A 136 -20.92 -18.69 -6.47
C GLU A 136 -20.45 -19.90 -7.28
N PHE A 137 -19.14 -20.03 -7.52
CA PHE A 137 -18.55 -21.18 -8.19
C PHE A 137 -18.89 -22.51 -7.49
N LEU A 138 -18.66 -22.62 -6.18
CA LEU A 138 -18.88 -23.87 -5.43
C LEU A 138 -20.34 -24.31 -5.46
N HIS A 139 -21.28 -23.38 -5.32
CA HIS A 139 -22.71 -23.66 -5.42
C HIS A 139 -23.11 -24.03 -6.85
N GLU A 140 -22.64 -23.27 -7.85
CA GLU A 140 -22.92 -23.56 -9.26
C GLU A 140 -22.28 -24.88 -9.72
N ALA A 141 -21.16 -25.30 -9.15
CA ALA A 141 -20.49 -26.56 -9.43
C ALA A 141 -21.13 -27.75 -8.69
N GLY A 142 -21.95 -27.51 -7.66
CA GLY A 142 -22.47 -28.56 -6.78
C GLY A 142 -21.44 -29.07 -5.75
N LEU A 143 -20.40 -28.29 -5.48
CA LEU A 143 -19.28 -28.64 -4.59
C LEU A 143 -19.43 -28.08 -3.18
N ALA A 144 -20.39 -27.17 -2.94
CA ALA A 144 -20.53 -26.45 -1.67
C ALA A 144 -20.65 -27.35 -0.43
N GLU A 145 -21.24 -28.55 -0.56
CA GLU A 145 -21.31 -29.53 0.53
C GLU A 145 -20.04 -30.39 0.62
N ALA A 146 -19.49 -30.80 -0.52
CA ALA A 146 -18.35 -31.70 -0.58
C ALA A 146 -17.11 -31.09 0.08
N VAL A 147 -16.86 -29.80 -0.15
CA VAL A 147 -15.70 -29.08 0.39
C VAL A 147 -15.76 -28.82 1.90
N MET A 148 -16.87 -29.17 2.58
CA MET A 148 -16.95 -29.04 4.04
C MET A 148 -16.14 -30.13 4.76
N GLY A 149 -15.70 -31.18 4.06
CA GLY A 149 -14.83 -32.25 4.58
C GLY A 149 -13.52 -32.38 3.79
N GLU A 150 -12.90 -33.56 3.88
CA GLU A 150 -11.79 -33.92 2.98
C GLU A 150 -12.31 -34.13 1.56
N PHE A 151 -11.80 -33.37 0.61
CA PHE A 151 -12.26 -33.40 -0.77
C PHE A 151 -11.13 -33.07 -1.74
N HIS A 152 -11.16 -33.68 -2.93
CA HIS A 152 -10.23 -33.39 -4.01
C HIS A 152 -10.91 -33.66 -5.36
N ILE A 153 -10.84 -32.70 -6.28
CA ILE A 153 -11.22 -32.86 -7.67
C ILE A 153 -10.28 -32.05 -8.57
N LYS A 154 -9.93 -32.62 -9.72
CA LYS A 154 -9.26 -31.90 -10.82
C LYS A 154 -10.28 -31.67 -11.93
N ILE A 155 -10.52 -30.41 -12.29
CA ILE A 155 -11.53 -30.01 -13.28
C ILE A 155 -10.82 -29.64 -14.58
N GLU A 156 -10.96 -30.52 -15.58
CA GLU A 156 -10.48 -30.28 -16.94
C GLU A 156 -11.43 -29.33 -17.68
N ASN A 157 -10.92 -28.22 -18.24
CA ASN A 157 -11.75 -27.23 -18.94
C ASN A 157 -11.01 -26.55 -20.11
N PRO A 158 -10.73 -27.28 -21.22
CA PRO A 158 -9.99 -26.73 -22.35
C PRO A 158 -10.68 -25.49 -22.96
N PRO A 159 -9.93 -24.46 -23.39
CA PRO A 159 -8.48 -24.40 -23.52
C PRO A 159 -7.75 -23.90 -22.26
N PHE A 160 -8.43 -23.82 -21.11
CA PHE A 160 -7.86 -23.29 -19.88
C PHE A 160 -7.06 -24.35 -19.12
N ILE A 161 -6.12 -23.90 -18.29
CA ILE A 161 -5.35 -24.76 -17.40
C ILE A 161 -6.33 -25.44 -16.41
N PRO A 162 -6.19 -26.74 -16.12
CA PRO A 162 -7.09 -27.44 -15.22
C PRO A 162 -7.10 -26.81 -13.84
N LEU A 163 -8.27 -26.77 -13.20
CA LEU A 163 -8.44 -26.26 -11.83
C LEU A 163 -8.51 -27.43 -10.86
N THR A 164 -7.59 -27.47 -9.90
CA THR A 164 -7.64 -28.41 -8.79
C THR A 164 -8.34 -27.74 -7.61
N VAL A 165 -9.34 -28.42 -7.06
CA VAL A 165 -10.08 -27.96 -5.87
C VAL A 165 -9.90 -29.02 -4.79
N GLU A 166 -9.28 -28.62 -3.68
CA GLU A 166 -8.94 -29.51 -2.58
C GLU A 166 -9.43 -28.90 -1.26
N SER A 167 -9.88 -29.72 -0.32
CA SER A 167 -10.14 -29.24 1.03
C SER A 167 -9.67 -30.23 2.08
N HIS A 168 -9.12 -29.68 3.17
CA HIS A 168 -8.49 -30.42 4.25
C HIS A 168 -8.99 -29.92 5.60
N ALA A 169 -9.22 -30.83 6.55
CA ALA A 169 -9.53 -30.44 7.92
C ALA A 169 -8.26 -29.94 8.62
N VAL A 170 -8.27 -28.70 9.11
CA VAL A 170 -7.12 -28.06 9.76
C VAL A 170 -7.53 -27.59 11.15
N GLY A 171 -7.24 -28.40 12.17
CA GLY A 171 -7.62 -28.12 13.56
C GLY A 171 -9.09 -28.45 13.87
N GLU A 172 -9.56 -28.03 15.05
CA GLU A 172 -10.92 -28.32 15.49
C GLU A 172 -11.94 -27.44 14.76
N GLY A 173 -12.62 -28.02 13.77
CA GLY A 173 -13.79 -27.43 13.12
C GLY A 173 -13.50 -26.42 12.00
N VAL A 174 -12.24 -26.23 11.62
CA VAL A 174 -11.87 -25.39 10.48
C VAL A 174 -11.44 -26.29 9.32
N THR A 175 -11.95 -26.01 8.13
CA THR A 175 -11.55 -26.67 6.89
C THR A 175 -10.81 -25.66 6.01
N GLN A 176 -9.65 -26.01 5.46
CA GLN A 176 -8.97 -25.20 4.45
C GLN A 176 -9.36 -25.65 3.06
N LEU A 177 -9.66 -24.71 2.18
CA LEU A 177 -10.02 -24.93 0.78
C LEU A 177 -8.98 -24.29 -0.13
N TYR A 178 -8.42 -25.09 -1.02
CA TYR A 178 -7.41 -24.73 -2.00
C TYR A 178 -8.03 -24.72 -3.40
N LEU A 179 -7.75 -23.67 -4.17
CA LEU A 179 -8.11 -23.56 -5.58
C LEU A 179 -6.85 -23.24 -6.38
N THR A 180 -6.39 -24.21 -7.15
CA THR A 180 -5.01 -24.22 -7.65
C THR A 180 -4.93 -24.57 -9.13
N HIS A 181 -4.20 -23.75 -9.90
CA HIS A 181 -3.79 -24.08 -11.26
C HIS A 181 -2.34 -24.60 -11.26
N TYR A 182 -2.15 -25.79 -11.84
CA TYR A 182 -0.84 -26.37 -12.05
C TYR A 182 -0.46 -26.37 -13.53
N ILE A 183 0.80 -26.08 -13.81
CA ILE A 183 1.40 -26.15 -15.14
C ILE A 183 2.57 -27.12 -15.11
N GLU A 184 2.74 -27.91 -16.17
CA GLU A 184 3.94 -28.75 -16.31
C GLU A 184 5.08 -27.94 -16.90
N LEU A 185 6.22 -27.94 -16.21
CA LEU A 185 7.45 -27.30 -16.64
C LEU A 185 8.58 -28.32 -16.56
N ASN A 186 9.10 -28.72 -17.72
CA ASN A 186 10.17 -29.74 -17.82
C ASN A 186 9.80 -31.09 -17.19
N GLY A 187 8.51 -31.45 -17.17
CA GLY A 187 8.02 -32.70 -16.56
C GLY A 187 7.64 -32.58 -15.09
N ASP A 188 7.91 -31.44 -14.44
CA ASP A 188 7.51 -31.17 -13.06
C ASP A 188 6.22 -30.34 -13.02
N LEU A 189 5.30 -30.70 -12.13
CA LEU A 189 4.12 -29.88 -11.82
C LEU A 189 4.56 -28.66 -11.02
N ALA A 190 4.46 -27.50 -11.64
CA ALA A 190 4.70 -26.21 -11.01
C ALA A 190 3.38 -25.49 -10.78
N HIS A 191 3.31 -24.83 -9.64
CA HIS A 191 2.20 -24.00 -9.26
C HIS A 191 2.14 -22.71 -10.12
N ASP A 192 1.00 -22.38 -10.74
CA ASP A 192 0.80 -21.13 -11.50
C ASP A 192 0.11 -20.05 -10.65
N GLY A 193 -0.97 -20.44 -9.95
CA GLY A 193 -1.75 -19.56 -9.07
C GLY A 193 -2.70 -20.30 -8.12
N GLU A 194 -2.74 -19.88 -6.85
CA GLU A 194 -3.45 -20.54 -5.74
C GLU A 194 -4.21 -19.49 -4.93
N MET A 195 -5.40 -19.86 -4.49
CA MET A 195 -6.10 -19.20 -3.40
C MET A 195 -6.42 -20.22 -2.31
N VAL A 196 -6.15 -19.84 -1.05
CA VAL A 196 -6.49 -20.65 0.13
C VAL A 196 -7.53 -19.92 0.96
N PHE A 197 -8.61 -20.61 1.31
CA PHE A 197 -9.68 -20.11 2.16
C PHE A 197 -9.79 -20.95 3.42
N ASN A 198 -10.05 -20.30 4.55
CA ASN A 198 -10.61 -20.97 5.71
C ASN A 198 -12.14 -21.04 5.56
N ILE A 199 -12.70 -22.22 5.80
CA ILE A 199 -14.14 -22.47 5.94
C ILE A 199 -14.44 -22.68 7.42
N SER A 200 -15.22 -21.78 7.99
CA SER A 200 -15.70 -21.89 9.37
C SER A 200 -16.77 -22.98 9.53
N PRO A 201 -17.07 -23.44 10.76
CA PRO A 201 -18.11 -24.46 11.01
C PRO A 201 -19.51 -24.09 10.49
N ASP A 202 -19.82 -22.81 10.36
CA ASP A 202 -21.06 -22.29 9.79
C ASP A 202 -21.02 -22.12 8.26
N GLY A 203 -19.94 -22.60 7.61
CA GLY A 203 -19.76 -22.60 6.17
C GLY A 203 -19.27 -21.27 5.58
N ALA A 204 -18.82 -20.31 6.38
CA ALA A 204 -18.34 -19.03 5.87
C ALA A 204 -16.91 -19.16 5.33
N LEU A 205 -16.69 -18.71 4.09
CA LEU A 205 -15.37 -18.56 3.48
C LEU A 205 -14.68 -17.28 3.94
N ARG A 206 -13.38 -17.39 4.23
CA ARG A 206 -12.47 -16.25 4.41
C ARG A 206 -11.18 -16.51 3.66
N LEU A 207 -10.82 -15.64 2.72
CA LEU A 207 -9.53 -15.75 2.04
C LEU A 207 -8.41 -15.57 3.08
N GLU A 208 -7.48 -16.52 3.11
CA GLU A 208 -6.35 -16.55 4.04
C GLU A 208 -5.05 -16.25 3.30
N GLU A 209 -4.86 -16.87 2.14
CA GLU A 209 -3.60 -16.83 1.42
C GLU A 209 -3.80 -16.81 -0.10
N THR A 210 -2.84 -16.21 -0.80
CA THR A 210 -2.66 -16.38 -2.24
C THR A 210 -1.22 -16.72 -2.54
N ALA A 211 -0.99 -17.62 -3.47
CA ALA A 211 0.33 -17.91 -4.01
C ALA A 211 0.37 -17.69 -5.52
N VAL A 212 1.49 -17.19 -6.03
CA VAL A 212 1.78 -17.11 -7.46
C VAL A 212 3.22 -17.51 -7.72
N LYS A 213 3.52 -18.04 -8.90
CA LYS A 213 4.91 -18.30 -9.28
C LYS A 213 5.71 -16.99 -9.33
N ASN A 214 6.90 -16.99 -8.73
CA ASN A 214 7.82 -15.85 -8.87
C ASN A 214 8.67 -16.01 -10.16
N PRO A 215 8.48 -15.16 -11.18
CA PRO A 215 9.21 -15.30 -12.45
C PRO A 215 10.68 -14.87 -12.36
N PHE A 216 11.07 -14.11 -11.32
CA PHE A 216 12.41 -13.53 -11.21
C PHE A 216 13.36 -14.38 -10.38
N THR A 217 12.89 -14.91 -9.25
CA THR A 217 13.73 -15.70 -8.32
C THR A 217 13.53 -17.20 -8.46
N GLY A 218 12.52 -17.63 -9.21
CA GLY A 218 11.97 -18.98 -9.09
C GLY A 218 11.23 -19.16 -7.75
N GLY A 219 10.59 -20.32 -7.59
CA GLY A 219 9.74 -20.61 -6.44
C GLY A 219 8.40 -19.87 -6.45
N GLU A 220 7.80 -19.75 -5.26
CA GLU A 220 6.45 -19.21 -5.05
C GLU A 220 6.52 -17.91 -4.24
N SER A 221 5.77 -16.90 -4.67
CA SER A 221 5.48 -15.71 -3.87
C SER A 221 4.15 -15.94 -3.16
N ARG A 222 4.19 -15.99 -1.81
CA ARG A 222 3.03 -16.23 -0.94
C ARG A 222 2.71 -14.98 -0.14
N ILE A 223 1.43 -14.61 -0.08
CA ILE A 223 0.93 -13.51 0.76
C ILE A 223 -0.10 -14.08 1.73
N TYR A 224 0.21 -14.01 3.03
CA TYR A 224 -0.61 -14.50 4.14
C TYR A 224 -1.51 -13.39 4.72
N GLY A 225 -2.42 -13.77 5.64
CA GLY A 225 -3.20 -12.81 6.42
C GLY A 225 -4.27 -12.08 5.59
N GLY A 226 -4.85 -12.77 4.62
CA GLY A 226 -5.89 -12.24 3.75
C GLY A 226 -5.57 -12.22 2.26
N GLY A 227 -4.37 -12.67 1.86
CA GLY A 227 -3.92 -12.79 0.47
C GLY A 227 -3.80 -11.47 -0.31
N ASP A 228 -3.26 -11.56 -1.52
CA ASP A 228 -3.37 -10.48 -2.52
C ASP A 228 -4.80 -10.44 -3.05
N ARG A 229 -5.58 -9.47 -2.54
CA ARG A 229 -6.97 -9.28 -2.92
C ARG A 229 -7.15 -8.93 -4.39
N THR A 230 -6.18 -8.30 -5.04
CA THR A 230 -6.29 -7.93 -6.46
C THR A 230 -6.16 -9.18 -7.33
N PHE A 231 -5.16 -10.01 -7.03
CA PHE A 231 -4.96 -11.30 -7.67
C PHE A 231 -6.17 -12.22 -7.42
N ALA A 232 -6.56 -12.42 -6.16
CA ALA A 232 -7.63 -13.34 -5.79
C ALA A 232 -8.97 -12.98 -6.46
N ASN A 233 -9.31 -11.69 -6.52
CA ASN A 233 -10.50 -11.23 -7.23
C ASN A 233 -10.46 -11.55 -8.72
N THR A 234 -9.30 -11.41 -9.35
CA THR A 234 -9.11 -11.70 -10.77
C THR A 234 -9.21 -13.20 -11.02
N PHE A 235 -8.54 -14.00 -10.21
CA PHE A 235 -8.55 -15.46 -10.27
C PHE A 235 -9.97 -16.03 -10.06
N ALA A 236 -10.65 -15.65 -8.97
CA ALA A 236 -12.02 -16.10 -8.69
C ALA A 236 -13.04 -15.69 -9.76
N ARG A 237 -12.91 -14.46 -10.30
CA ARG A 237 -13.75 -14.03 -11.44
C ARG A 237 -13.49 -14.88 -12.68
N ASN A 238 -12.23 -15.20 -12.95
CA ASN A 238 -11.85 -16.00 -14.11
C ASN A 238 -12.45 -17.42 -14.00
N ILE A 239 -12.34 -18.08 -12.84
CA ILE A 239 -12.97 -19.40 -12.59
C ILE A 239 -14.44 -19.43 -13.01
N VAL A 240 -15.22 -18.45 -12.52
CA VAL A 240 -16.65 -18.35 -12.85
C VAL A 240 -16.85 -18.07 -14.34
N SER A 241 -16.15 -17.07 -14.89
CA SER A 241 -16.34 -16.63 -16.28
C SER A 241 -15.89 -17.64 -17.33
N GLN A 242 -14.90 -18.48 -17.00
CA GLN A 242 -14.35 -19.51 -17.87
C GLN A 242 -15.18 -20.81 -17.83
N GLY A 243 -16.24 -20.86 -17.01
CA GLY A 243 -17.20 -21.94 -17.01
C GLY A 243 -16.78 -23.19 -16.25
N PHE A 244 -15.84 -23.07 -15.29
CA PHE A 244 -15.37 -24.21 -14.50
C PHE A 244 -16.48 -24.91 -13.71
N ALA A 245 -17.52 -24.19 -13.29
CA ALA A 245 -18.67 -24.81 -12.63
C ALA A 245 -19.40 -25.83 -13.53
N LYS A 246 -19.52 -25.53 -14.83
CA LYS A 246 -20.12 -26.44 -15.82
C LYS A 246 -19.21 -27.63 -16.08
N ALA A 247 -17.91 -27.41 -16.19
CA ALA A 247 -16.91 -28.46 -16.37
C ALA A 247 -16.88 -29.43 -15.17
N ALA A 248 -16.90 -28.90 -13.94
CA ALA A 248 -16.95 -29.69 -12.71
C ALA A 248 -18.15 -30.62 -12.67
N LYS A 249 -19.34 -30.12 -13.03
CA LYS A 249 -20.55 -30.94 -13.12
C LYS A 249 -20.44 -32.05 -14.16
N ALA A 250 -19.78 -31.80 -15.29
CA ALA A 250 -19.57 -32.79 -16.32
C ALA A 250 -18.62 -33.90 -15.85
N GLU A 251 -17.52 -33.55 -15.18
CA GLU A 251 -16.58 -34.48 -14.57
C GLU A 251 -17.27 -35.37 -13.53
N MET A 252 -18.01 -34.77 -12.59
CA MET A 252 -18.74 -35.53 -11.57
C MET A 252 -19.82 -36.46 -12.17
N ALA A 253 -20.38 -36.13 -13.34
CA ALA A 253 -21.34 -36.99 -14.02
C ALA A 253 -20.67 -38.17 -14.75
N GLN A 254 -19.42 -38.01 -15.22
CA GLN A 254 -18.67 -39.07 -15.90
C GLN A 254 -18.14 -40.11 -14.90
N ASP A 255 -17.76 -39.69 -13.70
CA ASP A 255 -17.26 -40.60 -12.65
C ASP A 255 -18.35 -41.57 -12.16
N VAL A 256 -19.62 -41.21 -12.28
CA VAL A 256 -20.78 -42.08 -11.97
C VAL A 256 -21.06 -43.10 -13.09
N GLN A 257 -20.51 -42.92 -14.29
CA GLN A 257 -20.78 -43.77 -15.46
C GLN A 257 -19.63 -44.71 -15.85
N GLN A 258 -18.50 -44.70 -15.14
CA GLN A 258 -17.50 -45.75 -15.31
C GLN A 258 -17.89 -46.98 -14.45
N PRO A 259 -18.38 -48.09 -15.05
CA PRO A 259 -18.39 -49.35 -14.32
C PRO A 259 -16.95 -49.67 -13.98
N MET A 260 -16.66 -49.91 -12.69
CA MET A 260 -15.38 -50.39 -12.19
C MET A 260 -14.77 -51.38 -13.18
N LYS A 261 -13.81 -50.92 -13.98
CA LYS A 261 -12.96 -51.80 -14.77
C LYS A 261 -12.01 -52.39 -13.74
N LEU A 262 -12.41 -53.54 -13.21
CA LEU A 262 -11.60 -54.38 -12.34
C LEU A 262 -10.19 -54.45 -12.92
N PRO A 263 -9.12 -54.21 -12.16
CA PRO A 263 -7.77 -54.30 -12.70
C PRO A 263 -7.57 -55.73 -13.22
N GLU A 264 -7.38 -55.85 -14.54
CA GLU A 264 -6.86 -57.07 -15.16
C GLU A 264 -5.48 -57.29 -14.53
N ILE A 265 -5.44 -58.24 -13.59
CA ILE A 265 -4.22 -58.79 -13.05
C ILE A 265 -3.54 -59.48 -14.23
N SER A 266 -2.60 -58.79 -14.87
CA SER A 266 -1.71 -59.39 -15.85
C SER A 266 -0.89 -60.47 -15.14
N SER A 267 -1.06 -61.70 -15.63
CA SER A 267 -0.29 -62.87 -15.21
C SER A 267 1.20 -62.69 -15.55
N PRO A 268 2.10 -63.41 -14.85
CA PRO A 268 3.53 -63.12 -14.85
C PRO A 268 4.15 -63.54 -16.19
N VAL A 269 4.85 -62.62 -16.83
CA VAL A 269 5.68 -62.93 -18.00
C VAL A 269 7.03 -63.42 -17.54
N ASP A 270 7.36 -64.56 -18.12
CA ASP A 270 8.51 -65.41 -17.94
C ASP A 270 9.85 -64.67 -18.04
N THR A 271 10.79 -65.17 -17.25
CA THR A 271 12.17 -64.68 -17.17
C THR A 271 12.98 -65.36 -18.26
N GLN A 272 13.53 -64.60 -19.21
CA GLN A 272 14.70 -65.06 -19.96
C GLN A 272 15.63 -63.89 -20.31
N PRO A 273 16.97 -64.04 -20.14
CA PRO A 273 17.91 -62.93 -20.21
C PRO A 273 18.65 -62.80 -21.55
N GLU A 274 19.29 -61.63 -21.69
CA GLU A 274 20.41 -61.24 -22.59
C GLU A 274 20.09 -60.56 -23.94
N PRO A 275 21.04 -59.75 -24.51
CA PRO A 275 22.29 -59.22 -23.96
C PRO A 275 22.46 -57.70 -24.09
N VAL A 276 23.48 -57.22 -23.37
CA VAL A 276 24.12 -55.91 -23.37
C VAL A 276 24.33 -55.34 -24.78
N THR A 277 23.98 -54.07 -24.98
CA THR A 277 24.56 -53.23 -26.04
C THR A 277 24.75 -51.83 -25.47
N GLU A 278 26.01 -51.46 -25.24
CA GLU A 278 26.46 -50.09 -24.99
C GLU A 278 26.07 -49.18 -26.17
N PRO A 279 25.57 -47.96 -25.90
CA PRO A 279 25.73 -46.84 -26.82
C PRO A 279 26.85 -45.92 -26.36
N GLU A 280 27.76 -45.69 -27.30
CA GLU A 280 28.91 -44.80 -27.28
C GLU A 280 28.57 -43.38 -26.80
N MET A 281 29.44 -42.83 -25.94
CA MET A 281 29.45 -41.40 -25.61
C MET A 281 29.96 -40.58 -26.80
N PRO A 282 29.28 -39.50 -27.22
CA PRO A 282 29.89 -38.51 -28.10
C PRO A 282 30.86 -37.59 -27.34
N THR A 283 32.07 -37.58 -27.89
CA THR A 283 33.30 -36.90 -27.49
C THR A 283 33.17 -35.38 -27.35
N LEU A 284 33.79 -34.84 -26.29
CA LEU A 284 34.04 -33.42 -26.03
C LEU A 284 34.70 -32.71 -27.22
N GLY A 285 34.00 -31.73 -27.79
CA GLY A 285 34.57 -30.71 -28.68
C GLY A 285 35.20 -29.57 -27.87
N LYS A 286 36.52 -29.45 -27.96
CA LYS A 286 37.32 -28.31 -27.46
C LYS A 286 36.85 -27.02 -28.13
N ILE A 287 36.48 -26.01 -27.34
CA ILE A 287 36.33 -24.63 -27.82
C ILE A 287 37.29 -23.76 -27.02
N SER A 288 38.24 -23.17 -27.75
CA SER A 288 39.27 -22.26 -27.29
C SER A 288 38.68 -20.84 -27.22
N PRO A 289 38.91 -20.05 -26.16
CA PRO A 289 38.48 -18.65 -26.14
C PRO A 289 39.57 -17.74 -26.72
N GLU A 290 39.32 -17.16 -27.90
CA GLU A 290 40.05 -15.98 -28.36
C GLU A 290 39.46 -14.73 -27.70
N MET A 291 40.30 -14.04 -26.93
CA MET A 291 40.06 -12.68 -26.44
C MET A 291 40.45 -11.66 -27.52
N PRO A 292 39.67 -10.58 -27.72
CA PRO A 292 40.16 -9.42 -28.43
C PRO A 292 40.91 -8.47 -27.48
N THR A 293 42.15 -8.19 -27.88
CA THR A 293 43.08 -7.17 -27.39
C THR A 293 42.46 -5.77 -27.46
N ILE A 294 42.52 -5.02 -26.36
CA ILE A 294 42.23 -3.59 -26.31
C ILE A 294 43.57 -2.87 -26.44
N GLU A 295 43.76 -2.13 -27.54
CA GLU A 295 44.87 -1.21 -27.73
C GLU A 295 44.59 0.13 -27.07
N ASP A 296 45.56 0.56 -26.27
CA ASP A 296 45.77 1.88 -25.70
C ASP A 296 46.13 2.89 -26.81
N PRO A 297 45.81 4.19 -26.65
CA PRO A 297 46.91 5.12 -26.80
C PRO A 297 46.97 6.23 -25.73
N GLU A 298 48.19 6.36 -25.22
CA GLU A 298 48.72 7.42 -24.37
C GLU A 298 48.64 8.84 -24.98
N GLN A 299 48.38 9.79 -24.07
CA GLN A 299 49.04 11.08 -23.85
C GLN A 299 49.53 11.94 -25.02
N LYS A 300 49.12 13.21 -25.02
CA LYS A 300 50.08 14.32 -25.17
C LYS A 300 49.64 15.64 -24.54
N THR A 301 50.58 16.17 -23.77
CA THR A 301 50.72 17.49 -23.12
C THR A 301 50.83 18.66 -24.10
N ALA A 302 50.40 19.87 -23.71
CA ALA A 302 51.14 21.12 -23.92
C ALA A 302 50.54 22.32 -23.15
N ASP A 303 51.41 23.02 -22.43
CA ASP A 303 51.29 24.36 -21.83
C ASP A 303 51.05 25.48 -22.86
N VAL A 304 50.36 26.57 -22.46
CA VAL A 304 50.60 28.00 -22.82
C VAL A 304 49.80 28.85 -21.80
N VAL A 305 50.41 29.46 -20.76
CA VAL A 305 51.09 30.79 -20.68
C VAL A 305 50.21 32.01 -21.08
N THR A 306 49.75 32.71 -20.03
CA THR A 306 49.73 34.18 -19.81
C THR A 306 49.35 35.14 -20.94
N ASP A 307 48.30 35.97 -20.74
CA ASP A 307 48.46 37.44 -20.60
C ASP A 307 47.17 38.20 -20.26
N GLN A 308 47.28 39.04 -19.23
CA GLN A 308 46.48 40.24 -18.99
C GLN A 308 46.89 41.33 -20.00
N PRO A 309 46.02 42.32 -20.33
CA PRO A 309 46.22 43.63 -19.71
C PRO A 309 44.96 44.47 -19.42
N SER A 310 45.25 45.47 -18.59
CA SER A 310 44.51 46.56 -17.95
C SER A 310 43.66 47.49 -18.84
N VAL A 311 42.45 47.87 -18.35
CA VAL A 311 41.90 49.23 -18.03
C VAL A 311 42.36 50.42 -18.92
N PRO A 312 41.47 51.26 -19.51
CA PRO A 312 40.92 52.42 -18.76
C PRO A 312 39.50 52.96 -19.12
N LYS A 313 39.04 53.80 -18.17
CA LYS A 313 37.83 54.67 -18.12
C LYS A 313 37.55 55.44 -19.42
N ASP A 314 36.26 55.62 -19.73
CA ASP A 314 35.67 56.96 -19.91
C ASP A 314 34.13 56.97 -19.84
N LYS A 315 33.59 58.05 -19.27
CA LYS A 315 32.17 58.44 -19.29
C LYS A 315 31.82 59.02 -20.67
N PRO A 316 30.53 59.00 -21.07
CA PRO A 316 29.75 60.23 -20.93
C PRO A 316 28.30 60.00 -20.45
N GLN A 317 27.60 61.10 -20.35
CA GLN A 317 26.50 61.45 -19.46
C GLN A 317 25.21 61.71 -20.29
N VAL A 318 24.05 61.58 -19.64
CA VAL A 318 22.71 62.12 -20.03
C VAL A 318 21.95 61.28 -21.07
N THR A 319 20.79 60.66 -20.77
CA THR A 319 19.50 61.36 -20.62
C THR A 319 18.52 60.53 -19.78
N GLU A 320 17.78 61.22 -18.90
CA GLU A 320 16.77 60.70 -18.00
C GLU A 320 15.55 60.15 -18.76
N GLN A 321 15.12 58.93 -18.42
CA GLN A 321 13.79 58.41 -18.74
C GLN A 321 13.35 57.51 -17.56
N PRO A 322 12.15 57.71 -16.98
CA PRO A 322 11.76 56.97 -15.78
C PRO A 322 11.37 55.53 -16.14
N SER A 323 12.24 54.57 -15.81
CA SER A 323 11.89 53.14 -15.82
C SER A 323 11.16 52.82 -14.52
N VAL A 324 9.83 52.82 -14.60
CA VAL A 324 8.96 52.20 -13.61
C VAL A 324 9.20 50.69 -13.69
N ARG A 325 9.83 50.11 -12.67
CA ARG A 325 9.80 48.66 -12.45
C ARG A 325 8.37 48.30 -12.06
N GLU A 326 7.59 47.85 -13.03
CA GLU A 326 6.38 47.09 -12.75
C GLU A 326 6.81 45.76 -12.13
N SER A 327 6.42 45.56 -10.88
CA SER A 327 6.33 44.26 -10.25
C SER A 327 5.55 43.32 -11.17
N GLU A 328 6.15 42.20 -11.59
CA GLU A 328 5.43 41.09 -12.22
C GLU A 328 4.32 40.63 -11.28
N LYS A 329 3.11 41.13 -11.51
CA LYS A 329 1.91 40.61 -10.88
C LYS A 329 1.60 39.29 -11.57
N THR A 330 1.76 38.20 -10.83
CA THR A 330 1.20 36.89 -11.16
C THR A 330 -0.28 37.07 -11.47
N VAL A 331 -0.63 36.85 -12.74
CA VAL A 331 -2.01 36.88 -13.24
C VAL A 331 -2.70 35.61 -12.72
N PRO A 332 -3.79 35.72 -11.94
CA PRO A 332 -4.55 34.56 -11.49
C PRO A 332 -4.97 33.69 -12.68
N ALA A 333 -4.90 32.36 -12.55
CA ALA A 333 -5.23 31.43 -13.64
C ALA A 333 -6.62 31.68 -14.26
N SER A 334 -7.57 32.18 -13.47
CA SER A 334 -8.88 32.63 -13.93
C SER A 334 -8.80 33.74 -14.98
N GLN A 335 -7.89 34.70 -14.84
CA GLN A 335 -7.69 35.80 -15.80
C GLN A 335 -6.94 35.34 -17.07
N LEU A 336 -6.07 34.33 -16.96
CA LEU A 336 -5.41 33.72 -18.12
C LEU A 336 -6.44 32.97 -18.98
N ILE A 337 -7.29 32.15 -18.33
CA ILE A 337 -8.40 31.44 -18.96
C ILE A 337 -9.42 32.44 -19.56
N GLN A 338 -9.74 33.52 -18.85
CA GLN A 338 -10.65 34.54 -19.34
C GLN A 338 -10.12 35.20 -20.63
N ARG A 339 -8.80 35.47 -20.72
CA ARG A 339 -8.13 35.98 -21.93
C ARG A 339 -8.10 34.96 -23.06
N THR A 340 -7.79 33.69 -22.77
CA THR A 340 -7.76 32.65 -23.80
C THR A 340 -9.15 32.42 -24.39
N ILE A 341 -10.20 32.49 -23.58
CA ILE A 341 -11.60 32.44 -24.02
C ILE A 341 -11.96 33.69 -24.83
N GLU A 342 -11.54 34.88 -24.40
CA GLU A 342 -11.78 36.14 -25.13
C GLU A 342 -11.09 36.17 -26.50
N GLU A 343 -9.87 35.62 -26.61
CA GLU A 343 -9.10 35.57 -27.86
C GLU A 343 -9.60 34.51 -28.85
N HIS A 344 -10.04 33.34 -28.36
CA HIS A 344 -10.41 32.21 -29.22
C HIS A 344 -11.93 32.13 -29.49
N ASP A 345 -12.76 32.66 -28.59
CA ASP A 345 -14.22 32.67 -28.73
C ASP A 345 -14.86 33.88 -28.01
N PRO A 346 -14.80 35.08 -28.63
CA PRO A 346 -15.31 36.31 -28.02
C PRO A 346 -16.85 36.30 -27.80
N GLU A 347 -17.58 35.41 -28.48
CA GLU A 347 -19.02 35.21 -28.29
C GLU A 347 -19.30 34.39 -27.02
N LEU A 348 -18.53 33.34 -26.75
CA LEU A 348 -18.58 32.59 -25.49
C LEU A 348 -18.18 33.47 -24.30
N HIS A 349 -17.16 34.32 -24.46
CA HIS A 349 -16.76 35.29 -23.44
C HIS A 349 -17.90 36.27 -23.12
N LYS A 350 -18.56 36.84 -24.15
CA LYS A 350 -19.73 37.72 -23.97
C LYS A 350 -20.91 37.00 -23.30
N ALA A 351 -21.16 35.74 -23.64
CA ALA A 351 -22.24 34.94 -23.08
C ALA A 351 -22.01 34.56 -21.60
N LEU A 352 -20.75 34.38 -21.18
CA LEU A 352 -20.40 34.11 -19.78
C LEU A 352 -20.51 35.36 -18.88
N ILE A 353 -20.51 36.55 -19.46
CA ILE A 353 -20.59 37.84 -18.74
C ILE A 353 -22.03 38.36 -18.66
N VAL A 354 -22.90 37.99 -19.60
CA VAL A 354 -24.31 38.41 -19.61
C VAL A 354 -25.19 37.28 -19.05
N SER A 355 -25.65 37.49 -17.82
CA SER A 355 -26.57 36.60 -17.13
C SER A 355 -27.94 36.54 -17.81
N ASP A 356 -28.16 35.56 -18.69
CA ASP A 356 -29.40 34.75 -18.75
C ASP A 356 -29.31 33.61 -19.80
N ASN A 357 -29.50 32.39 -19.30
CA ASN A 357 -29.85 31.12 -19.98
C ASN A 357 -28.88 30.44 -20.98
N THR A 358 -28.68 29.13 -20.70
CA THR A 358 -28.02 28.07 -21.48
C THR A 358 -26.87 28.46 -22.42
N VAL A 359 -25.65 28.07 -22.01
CA VAL A 359 -24.42 28.26 -22.80
C VAL A 359 -24.39 27.27 -23.96
N GLN A 360 -24.26 27.78 -25.20
CA GLN A 360 -23.90 26.93 -26.35
C GLN A 360 -22.42 26.53 -26.22
N ALA A 361 -22.16 25.25 -25.90
CA ALA A 361 -20.83 24.68 -26.01
C ALA A 361 -20.63 24.11 -27.42
N SER A 362 -19.50 24.42 -28.06
CA SER A 362 -19.17 23.81 -29.35
C SER A 362 -19.07 22.28 -29.19
N VAL A 363 -19.62 21.53 -30.15
CA VAL A 363 -19.56 20.06 -30.17
C VAL A 363 -18.10 19.58 -30.16
N GLN A 364 -17.16 20.38 -30.68
CA GLN A 364 -15.74 20.07 -30.68
C GLN A 364 -15.15 20.12 -29.27
N ASN A 365 -15.50 21.13 -28.45
CA ASN A 365 -15.04 21.23 -27.07
C ASN A 365 -15.53 20.04 -26.21
N LEU A 366 -16.77 19.59 -26.45
CA LEU A 366 -17.32 18.39 -25.80
C LEU A 366 -16.61 17.10 -26.24
N ARG A 367 -16.20 17.01 -27.52
CA ARG A 367 -15.42 15.87 -28.03
C ARG A 367 -14.01 15.85 -27.48
N ASP A 368 -13.33 16.99 -27.43
CA ASP A 368 -11.97 17.09 -26.92
C ASP A 368 -11.93 16.82 -25.40
N TRP A 369 -12.94 17.31 -24.66
CA TRP A 369 -13.18 16.93 -23.26
C TRP A 369 -13.36 15.42 -23.12
N TYR A 370 -14.26 14.82 -23.90
CA TYR A 370 -14.54 13.38 -23.83
C TYR A 370 -13.30 12.52 -24.14
N VAL A 371 -12.53 12.89 -25.17
CA VAL A 371 -11.29 12.19 -25.55
C VAL A 371 -10.22 12.34 -24.45
N SER A 372 -10.07 13.53 -23.86
CA SER A 372 -9.14 13.78 -22.77
C SER A 372 -9.46 12.91 -21.54
N VAL A 373 -10.71 12.95 -21.07
CA VAL A 373 -11.13 12.14 -19.91
C VAL A 373 -10.97 10.65 -20.21
N ARG A 374 -11.41 10.16 -21.38
CA ARG A 374 -11.36 8.73 -21.72
C ARG A 374 -9.93 8.20 -21.86
N THR A 375 -9.01 9.01 -22.40
CA THR A 375 -7.59 8.65 -22.50
C THR A 375 -6.96 8.54 -21.11
N GLN A 376 -7.34 9.44 -20.20
CA GLN A 376 -6.89 9.44 -18.81
C GLN A 376 -7.51 8.30 -17.98
N ILE A 377 -8.77 7.91 -18.23
CA ILE A 377 -9.41 6.75 -17.59
C ILE A 377 -8.68 5.45 -17.89
N LYS A 378 -8.24 5.29 -19.14
CA LYS A 378 -7.62 4.06 -19.61
C LYS A 378 -6.24 3.82 -18.99
N ALA A 379 -5.62 4.88 -18.48
CA ALA A 379 -4.27 4.84 -17.92
C ALA A 379 -4.23 4.40 -16.44
N GLU A 380 -5.16 4.82 -15.56
CA GLU A 380 -4.72 4.97 -14.15
C GLU A 380 -5.79 5.01 -13.02
N PHE A 381 -6.82 4.16 -13.01
CA PHE A 381 -7.71 4.06 -11.83
C PHE A 381 -7.36 2.92 -10.87
N GLN A 382 -7.10 3.27 -9.60
CA GLN A 382 -6.78 2.33 -8.50
C GLN A 382 -8.03 1.82 -7.74
N SER A 383 -9.20 2.46 -7.87
CA SER A 383 -10.45 2.00 -7.26
C SER A 383 -11.51 1.64 -8.31
N PRO A 384 -12.05 0.40 -8.30
CA PRO A 384 -13.11 -0.02 -9.21
C PRO A 384 -14.41 0.80 -9.10
N GLU A 385 -14.67 1.42 -7.96
CA GLU A 385 -15.89 2.21 -7.73
C GLU A 385 -15.77 3.61 -8.31
N GLN A 386 -14.62 4.26 -8.16
CA GLN A 386 -14.32 5.55 -8.80
C GLN A 386 -14.31 5.43 -10.31
N LYS A 387 -13.74 4.34 -10.83
CA LYS A 387 -13.79 4.02 -12.27
C LYS A 387 -15.24 3.86 -12.74
N ARG A 388 -16.07 3.11 -12.01
CA ARG A 388 -17.47 2.86 -12.37
C ARG A 388 -18.33 4.12 -12.34
N ASP A 389 -18.18 4.95 -11.32
CA ASP A 389 -18.94 6.20 -11.20
C ASP A 389 -18.54 7.18 -12.32
N LEU A 390 -17.24 7.31 -12.61
CA LEU A 390 -16.76 8.15 -13.69
C LEU A 390 -17.14 7.61 -15.08
N GLU A 391 -17.07 6.28 -15.30
CA GLU A 391 -17.55 5.64 -16.54
C GLU A 391 -19.06 5.82 -16.72
N ALA A 392 -19.85 5.78 -15.64
CA ALA A 392 -21.28 6.05 -15.70
C ALA A 392 -21.56 7.52 -16.06
N ARG A 393 -20.83 8.47 -15.46
CA ARG A 393 -20.93 9.91 -15.77
C ARG A 393 -20.53 10.20 -17.22
N LEU A 394 -19.44 9.59 -17.69
CA LEU A 394 -19.01 9.68 -19.09
C LEU A 394 -19.99 9.03 -20.06
N GLY A 395 -20.61 7.91 -19.67
CA GLY A 395 -21.66 7.25 -20.43
C GLY A 395 -22.86 8.16 -20.62
N ALA A 396 -23.29 8.85 -19.56
CA ALA A 396 -24.37 9.83 -19.61
C ALA A 396 -24.03 11.02 -20.54
N ILE A 397 -22.82 11.58 -20.43
CA ILE A 397 -22.39 12.70 -21.27
C ILE A 397 -22.22 12.29 -22.74
N SER A 398 -21.69 11.09 -23.00
CA SER A 398 -21.60 10.52 -24.35
C SER A 398 -22.98 10.32 -24.97
N LEU A 399 -23.94 9.81 -24.21
CA LEU A 399 -25.31 9.61 -24.67
C LEU A 399 -25.98 10.95 -24.99
N GLN A 400 -25.77 11.96 -24.13
CA GLN A 400 -26.29 13.32 -24.34
C GLN A 400 -25.64 13.99 -25.57
N GLY A 401 -24.34 13.77 -25.80
CA GLY A 401 -23.63 14.24 -26.99
C GLY A 401 -24.07 13.54 -28.29
N GLN A 402 -24.48 12.27 -28.24
CA GLN A 402 -25.05 11.54 -29.38
C GLN A 402 -26.48 11.99 -29.71
N GLN A 403 -27.22 12.46 -28.72
CA GLN A 403 -28.59 12.96 -28.88
C GLN A 403 -28.66 14.44 -29.31
N ALA A 404 -27.58 15.19 -29.13
CA ALA A 404 -27.49 16.57 -29.59
C ALA A 404 -27.40 16.64 -31.13
N GLN A 405 -28.28 17.41 -31.76
CA GLN A 405 -28.13 17.76 -33.18
C GLN A 405 -26.86 18.59 -33.37
N VAL A 406 -26.17 18.38 -34.50
CA VAL A 406 -24.96 19.11 -34.89
C VAL A 406 -25.25 20.61 -34.84
N GLY A 407 -24.68 21.30 -33.84
CA GLY A 407 -24.80 22.76 -33.67
C GLY A 407 -25.56 23.25 -32.44
N SER A 408 -26.12 22.40 -31.57
CA SER A 408 -26.87 22.91 -30.41
C SER A 408 -26.95 21.94 -29.21
N ALA A 409 -25.80 21.46 -28.72
CA ALA A 409 -25.77 20.85 -27.39
C ALA A 409 -26.00 21.95 -26.34
N GLN A 410 -27.23 22.07 -25.83
CA GLN A 410 -27.50 22.90 -24.66
C GLN A 410 -27.10 22.14 -23.40
N ILE A 411 -26.04 22.60 -22.74
CA ILE A 411 -25.68 22.17 -21.39
C ILE A 411 -26.26 23.17 -20.40
N THR A 412 -26.77 22.66 -19.26
CA THR A 412 -27.24 23.56 -18.20
C THR A 412 -26.05 24.24 -17.52
N PRO A 413 -26.24 25.42 -16.89
CA PRO A 413 -25.17 26.06 -16.11
C PRO A 413 -24.56 25.13 -15.05
N ALA A 414 -25.38 24.30 -14.38
CA ALA A 414 -24.91 23.30 -13.42
C ALA A 414 -24.04 22.22 -14.07
N GLN A 415 -24.36 21.79 -15.30
CA GLN A 415 -23.53 20.83 -16.04
C GLN A 415 -22.20 21.47 -16.45
N ALA A 416 -22.20 22.74 -16.90
CA ALA A 416 -20.98 23.47 -17.23
C ALA A 416 -20.09 23.70 -15.99
N GLU A 417 -20.68 24.06 -14.86
CA GLU A 417 -19.98 24.21 -13.58
C GLU A 417 -19.36 22.88 -13.13
N GLN A 418 -20.12 21.79 -13.23
CA GLN A 418 -19.60 20.46 -12.92
C GLN A 418 -18.48 20.02 -13.86
N MET A 419 -18.57 20.31 -15.16
CA MET A 419 -17.50 20.04 -16.12
C MET A 419 -16.24 20.84 -15.79
N ASN A 420 -16.39 22.12 -15.40
CA ASN A 420 -15.29 22.94 -14.95
C ASN A 420 -14.69 22.43 -13.64
N ALA A 421 -15.50 21.95 -12.70
CA ALA A 421 -15.03 21.33 -11.46
C ALA A 421 -14.27 20.02 -11.75
N ASP A 422 -14.78 19.18 -12.66
CA ASP A 422 -14.12 17.95 -13.08
C ASP A 422 -12.79 18.27 -13.80
N LEU A 423 -12.76 19.27 -14.69
CA LEU A 423 -11.52 19.76 -15.34
C LEU A 423 -10.52 20.34 -14.35
N THR A 424 -11.00 21.10 -13.37
CA THR A 424 -10.16 21.66 -12.30
C THR A 424 -9.58 20.53 -11.46
N TRP A 425 -10.39 19.56 -11.05
CA TRP A 425 -9.95 18.37 -10.31
C TRP A 425 -8.97 17.51 -11.11
N LEU A 426 -9.18 17.35 -12.43
CA LEU A 426 -8.26 16.66 -13.32
C LEU A 426 -6.94 17.45 -13.42
N ASN A 427 -6.99 18.76 -13.66
CA ASN A 427 -5.80 19.59 -13.71
C ASN A 427 -5.04 19.56 -12.37
N GLU A 428 -5.70 19.67 -11.22
CA GLU A 428 -5.06 19.58 -9.90
C GLU A 428 -4.45 18.19 -9.58
N ARG A 429 -4.91 17.13 -10.25
CA ARG A 429 -4.35 15.78 -10.10
C ARG A 429 -3.29 15.43 -11.14
N TYR A 430 -3.37 16.00 -12.32
CA TYR A 430 -2.57 15.64 -13.48
C TYR A 430 -1.69 16.79 -13.99
N SER A 431 -1.70 17.95 -13.34
CA SER A 431 -0.75 19.02 -13.59
C SER A 431 0.65 18.42 -13.58
N PRO A 432 1.37 18.46 -14.72
CA PRO A 432 2.70 17.93 -14.78
C PRO A 432 3.57 18.69 -13.79
N GLU A 433 4.33 17.96 -13.00
CA GLU A 433 5.28 18.53 -12.07
C GLU A 433 6.68 18.31 -12.64
N SER A 434 7.50 19.34 -12.55
CA SER A 434 8.89 19.28 -13.01
C SER A 434 9.76 18.59 -11.96
N VAL A 435 10.51 17.57 -12.39
CA VAL A 435 11.39 16.79 -11.53
C VAL A 435 12.81 16.79 -12.09
N THR A 436 13.77 17.02 -11.21
CA THR A 436 15.19 17.01 -11.53
C THR A 436 15.76 15.59 -11.55
N ILE A 437 16.92 15.40 -12.19
CA ILE A 437 17.66 14.13 -12.12
C ILE A 437 18.05 13.73 -10.67
N GLY A 438 18.25 14.72 -9.80
CA GLY A 438 18.56 14.52 -8.39
C GLY A 438 17.39 13.87 -7.65
N GLU A 439 16.19 14.41 -7.84
CA GLU A 439 14.96 13.86 -7.26
C GLU A 439 14.64 12.46 -7.80
N LEU A 440 14.82 12.20 -9.09
CA LEU A 440 14.63 10.87 -9.66
C LEU A 440 15.61 9.85 -9.06
N ARG A 441 16.88 10.22 -8.87
CA ARG A 441 17.86 9.34 -8.19
C ARG A 441 17.47 9.06 -6.75
N GLN A 442 16.93 10.07 -6.06
CA GLN A 442 16.47 9.90 -4.68
C GLN A 442 15.27 8.96 -4.64
N TRP A 443 14.29 9.15 -5.52
CA TRP A 443 13.12 8.28 -5.65
C TRP A 443 13.49 6.84 -6.02
N TYR A 444 14.50 6.65 -6.87
CA TYR A 444 15.03 5.33 -7.19
C TYR A 444 15.54 4.61 -5.94
N ARG A 445 16.40 5.27 -5.16
CA ARG A 445 16.97 4.71 -3.92
C ARG A 445 15.88 4.34 -2.92
N VAL A 446 14.87 5.18 -2.81
CA VAL A 446 13.68 4.93 -1.98
C VAL A 446 12.95 3.67 -2.43
N ASN A 447 12.68 3.55 -3.73
CA ASN A 447 11.95 2.41 -4.27
C ASN A 447 12.67 1.09 -4.01
N VAL A 448 14.00 1.09 -4.15
CA VAL A 448 14.84 -0.06 -3.81
C VAL A 448 14.77 -0.40 -2.31
N ALA A 449 14.67 0.61 -1.43
CA ALA A 449 14.71 0.43 0.03
C ALA A 449 13.35 0.11 0.70
N ILE A 450 12.22 0.45 0.05
CA ILE A 450 10.87 0.29 0.63
C ILE A 450 10.05 -0.78 -0.07
N ASP A 451 10.06 -0.83 -1.40
CA ASP A 451 9.04 -1.54 -2.18
C ASP A 451 9.67 -2.54 -3.15
N GLU A 452 10.80 -3.15 -2.76
CA GLU A 452 11.51 -4.17 -3.55
C GLU A 452 11.86 -3.71 -4.98
N GLY A 453 11.89 -2.40 -5.22
CA GLY A 453 12.14 -1.82 -6.51
C GLY A 453 10.96 -1.85 -7.51
N LYS A 454 9.69 -1.98 -7.08
CA LYS A 454 8.53 -2.04 -7.99
C LYS A 454 8.45 -0.93 -9.04
N HIS A 455 8.94 0.28 -8.77
CA HIS A 455 8.94 1.39 -9.74
C HIS A 455 10.31 1.74 -10.34
N THR A 456 11.35 0.96 -10.05
CA THR A 456 12.73 1.21 -10.54
C THR A 456 12.79 1.35 -12.06
N HIS A 457 12.16 0.43 -12.80
CA HIS A 457 12.15 0.48 -14.26
C HIS A 457 11.53 1.78 -14.80
N ARG A 458 10.43 2.24 -14.22
CA ARG A 458 9.76 3.48 -14.63
C ARG A 458 10.64 4.70 -14.33
N ILE A 459 11.28 4.73 -13.17
CA ILE A 459 12.20 5.81 -12.78
C ILE A 459 13.43 5.84 -13.71
N GLU A 460 13.96 4.69 -14.09
CA GLU A 460 15.06 4.56 -15.05
C GLU A 460 14.67 5.06 -16.45
N GLN A 461 13.45 4.78 -16.91
CA GLN A 461 12.94 5.32 -18.16
C GLN A 461 12.87 6.86 -18.11
N LEU A 462 12.34 7.43 -17.04
CA LEU A 462 12.27 8.89 -16.84
C LEU A 462 13.66 9.52 -16.80
N ALA A 463 14.60 8.91 -16.05
CA ALA A 463 15.97 9.39 -15.94
C ALA A 463 16.72 9.30 -17.29
N THR A 464 16.49 8.22 -18.05
CA THR A 464 17.08 8.05 -19.39
C THR A 464 16.52 9.09 -20.36
N THR A 465 15.20 9.32 -20.34
CA THR A 465 14.53 10.34 -21.16
C THR A 465 15.05 11.74 -20.84
N LEU A 466 15.18 12.08 -19.56
CA LEU A 466 15.75 13.34 -19.10
C LEU A 466 17.18 13.51 -19.63
N LYS A 467 18.03 12.49 -19.45
CA LYS A 467 19.42 12.50 -19.91
C LYS A 467 19.54 12.63 -21.43
N SER A 468 18.71 11.92 -22.21
CA SER A 468 18.74 11.99 -23.67
C SER A 468 18.22 13.32 -24.22
N SER A 469 17.32 13.98 -23.50
CA SER A 469 16.75 15.26 -23.92
C SER A 469 17.68 16.45 -23.73
N GLY A 470 18.73 16.31 -22.92
CA GLY A 470 19.62 17.42 -22.52
C GLY A 470 18.96 18.47 -21.62
N LYS A 471 17.73 18.23 -21.15
CA LYS A 471 17.02 19.10 -20.20
C LYS A 471 17.49 18.84 -18.76
N GLU A 472 17.35 19.84 -17.90
CA GLU A 472 17.64 19.72 -16.46
C GLU A 472 16.46 19.14 -15.65
N VAL A 473 15.24 19.30 -16.17
CA VAL A 473 13.99 18.83 -15.58
C VAL A 473 13.17 18.02 -16.58
N ILE A 474 12.43 17.03 -16.08
CA ILE A 474 11.40 16.29 -16.82
C ILE A 474 10.05 16.53 -16.17
N GLU A 475 9.03 16.78 -16.99
CA GLU A 475 7.66 16.83 -16.53
C GLU A 475 7.13 15.41 -16.33
N ILE A 476 6.67 15.10 -15.12
CA ILE A 476 6.01 13.83 -14.80
C ILE A 476 4.55 14.10 -14.43
N PRO A 477 3.63 13.14 -14.68
CA PRO A 477 2.23 13.27 -14.25
C PRO A 477 2.12 13.59 -12.75
N GLY A 478 1.21 14.49 -12.38
CA GLY A 478 1.03 14.90 -10.98
C GLY A 478 0.76 13.74 -10.01
N LEU A 479 0.14 12.65 -10.47
CA LEU A 479 -0.04 11.43 -9.69
C LEU A 479 1.28 10.69 -9.42
N GLU A 480 2.15 10.55 -10.43
CA GLU A 480 3.49 9.99 -10.28
C GLU A 480 4.32 10.87 -9.33
N TYR A 481 4.21 12.20 -9.44
CA TYR A 481 4.86 13.14 -8.51
C TYR A 481 4.40 12.97 -7.07
N LYS A 482 3.08 12.92 -6.83
CA LYS A 482 2.53 12.69 -5.49
C LYS A 482 3.03 11.37 -4.90
N LYS A 483 3.05 10.31 -5.71
CA LYS A 483 3.60 9.01 -5.32
C LYS A 483 5.09 9.11 -4.96
N MET A 484 5.89 9.76 -5.80
CA MET A 484 7.31 10.03 -5.50
C MET A 484 7.49 10.71 -4.15
N LYS A 485 6.71 11.75 -3.86
CA LYS A 485 6.78 12.48 -2.59
C LYS A 485 6.37 11.61 -1.40
N THR A 486 5.33 10.80 -1.55
CA THR A 486 4.90 9.83 -0.53
C THR A 486 5.98 8.79 -0.25
N ASP A 487 6.56 8.19 -1.28
CA ASP A 487 7.64 7.21 -1.15
C ASP A 487 8.84 7.85 -0.42
N LEU A 488 9.27 9.04 -0.87
CA LEU A 488 10.38 9.79 -0.26
C LEU A 488 10.12 10.07 1.22
N HIS A 489 8.91 10.51 1.56
CA HIS A 489 8.51 10.76 2.94
C HIS A 489 8.56 9.48 3.78
N ASN A 490 8.01 8.37 3.28
CA ASN A 490 8.04 7.08 3.97
C ASN A 490 9.47 6.60 4.25
N LEU A 491 10.41 6.85 3.31
CA LEU A 491 11.82 6.53 3.54
C LEU A 491 12.40 7.38 4.66
N GLN A 492 12.15 8.69 4.62
CA GLN A 492 12.64 9.60 5.64
C GLN A 492 12.10 9.23 7.02
N VAL A 493 10.83 8.83 7.13
CA VAL A 493 10.29 8.29 8.38
C VAL A 493 11.05 7.03 8.82
N LYS A 494 11.25 6.05 7.92
CA LYS A 494 11.97 4.81 8.23
C LYS A 494 13.42 5.05 8.67
N ILE A 495 14.14 5.92 7.97
CA ILE A 495 15.51 6.33 8.33
C ILE A 495 15.51 7.02 9.70
N GLY A 496 14.55 7.91 9.93
CA GLY A 496 14.43 8.64 11.19
C GLY A 496 14.21 7.69 12.36
N LEU A 497 13.29 6.73 12.21
CA LEU A 497 13.00 5.71 13.22
C LEU A 497 14.22 4.83 13.53
N ALA A 498 15.04 4.52 12.52
CA ALA A 498 16.29 3.79 12.72
C ALA A 498 17.38 4.65 13.39
N ALA A 499 17.47 5.93 13.06
CA ALA A 499 18.52 6.82 13.56
C ALA A 499 18.23 7.38 14.97
N ALA A 500 16.98 7.74 15.26
CA ALA A 500 16.55 8.39 16.51
C ALA A 500 17.05 7.69 17.79
N PRO A 501 16.83 6.37 18.01
CA PRO A 501 17.30 5.70 19.22
C PRO A 501 18.84 5.70 19.32
N ASN A 502 19.54 5.67 18.19
CA ASN A 502 21.00 5.71 18.16
C ASN A 502 21.53 7.10 18.53
N VAL A 503 20.88 8.18 18.07
CA VAL A 503 21.23 9.56 18.46
C VAL A 503 21.05 9.75 19.96
N GLN A 504 19.90 9.34 20.51
CA GLN A 504 19.63 9.45 21.94
C GLN A 504 20.66 8.67 22.77
N LYS A 505 20.99 7.45 22.33
CA LYS A 505 21.99 6.60 23.00
C LYS A 505 23.39 7.21 22.98
N ILE A 506 23.82 7.78 21.85
CA ILE A 506 25.10 8.49 21.71
C ILE A 506 25.13 9.70 22.64
N TRP A 507 24.05 10.50 22.66
CA TRP A 507 23.94 11.67 23.52
C TRP A 507 24.05 11.32 25.00
N ASN A 508 23.24 10.37 25.47
CA ASN A 508 23.23 9.95 26.87
C ASN A 508 24.60 9.39 27.31
N ALA A 509 25.27 8.62 26.43
CA ALA A 509 26.62 8.13 26.69
C ALA A 509 27.62 9.27 26.83
N ALA A 510 27.61 10.24 25.90
CA ALA A 510 28.49 11.40 25.95
C ALA A 510 28.25 12.28 27.18
N GLU A 511 26.99 12.45 27.59
CA GLU A 511 26.65 13.18 28.82
C GLU A 511 27.20 12.47 30.07
N SER A 512 26.99 11.15 30.17
CA SER A 512 27.49 10.35 31.30
C SER A 512 29.02 10.37 31.41
N GLN A 513 29.71 10.47 30.27
CA GLN A 513 31.17 10.54 30.17
C GLN A 513 31.73 11.97 30.25
N ARG A 514 30.86 12.98 30.44
CA ARG A 514 31.23 14.40 30.47
C ARG A 514 31.99 14.87 29.21
N GLN A 515 31.62 14.35 28.06
CA GLN A 515 32.20 14.71 26.75
C GLN A 515 31.46 15.87 26.06
N ILE A 516 30.34 16.33 26.65
CA ILE A 516 29.56 17.45 26.14
C ILE A 516 30.30 18.77 26.41
N GLN A 517 30.37 19.62 25.37
CA GLN A 517 30.85 20.99 25.47
C GLN A 517 29.68 21.92 25.75
N ILE A 518 29.90 22.91 26.62
CA ILE A 518 28.92 23.97 26.92
C ILE A 518 29.52 25.28 26.40
N ASP A 519 28.81 25.96 25.52
CA ASP A 519 29.26 27.25 24.99
C ASP A 519 28.93 28.42 25.93
N ALA A 520 29.30 29.65 25.52
CA ALA A 520 29.08 30.86 26.32
C ALA A 520 27.59 31.19 26.55
N ALA A 521 26.69 30.66 25.72
CA ALA A 521 25.25 30.82 25.86
C ALA A 521 24.63 29.71 26.75
N GLY A 522 25.43 28.77 27.26
CA GLY A 522 24.97 27.62 28.02
C GLY A 522 24.45 26.48 27.15
N GLN A 523 24.64 26.54 25.83
CA GLN A 523 24.17 25.53 24.91
C GLN A 523 25.08 24.31 24.94
N LYS A 524 24.49 23.12 25.13
CA LYS A 524 25.20 21.85 25.17
C LYS A 524 25.40 21.32 23.75
N SER A 525 26.61 20.88 23.42
CA SER A 525 26.90 20.23 22.14
C SER A 525 27.92 19.10 22.26
N LEU A 526 27.78 18.10 21.40
CA LEU A 526 28.75 17.03 21.20
C LEU A 526 29.37 17.20 19.80
N PRO A 527 30.59 17.76 19.70
CA PRO A 527 31.28 17.86 18.42
C PRO A 527 31.90 16.51 18.06
N GLY A 528 31.59 16.02 16.85
CA GLY A 528 32.25 14.88 16.23
C GLY A 528 32.85 15.26 14.88
N LYS A 529 33.64 14.35 14.30
CA LYS A 529 34.31 14.57 12.99
C LYS A 529 33.35 14.66 11.82
N ASN A 530 32.27 13.88 11.84
CA ASN A 530 31.26 13.83 10.78
C ASN A 530 29.90 14.33 11.25
N TYR A 531 29.62 14.24 12.55
CA TYR A 531 28.33 14.58 13.14
C TYR A 531 28.53 15.54 14.29
N LYS A 532 27.64 16.54 14.41
CA LYS A 532 27.48 17.38 15.59
C LYS A 532 26.10 17.12 16.18
N ILE A 533 25.99 16.92 17.48
CA ILE A 533 24.71 16.90 18.18
C ILE A 533 24.61 18.16 19.03
N LEU A 534 23.52 18.90 18.89
CA LEU A 534 23.21 20.11 19.64
C LEU A 534 21.98 19.85 20.50
N ALA A 535 21.99 20.30 21.76
CA ALA A 535 20.81 20.24 22.62
C ALA A 535 20.27 21.64 22.90
N GLU A 536 18.97 21.81 22.67
CA GLU A 536 18.20 23.05 22.86
C GLU A 536 16.95 22.74 23.69
N GLY A 537 17.06 22.79 25.02
CA GLY A 537 15.99 22.31 25.90
C GLY A 537 15.79 20.80 25.73
N ASP A 538 14.57 20.39 25.36
CA ASP A 538 14.20 19.00 25.11
C ASP A 538 14.43 18.55 23.65
N LYS A 539 15.05 19.43 22.84
CA LYS A 539 15.37 19.17 21.44
C LYS A 539 16.81 18.72 21.25
N LEU A 540 17.01 17.64 20.51
CA LEU A 540 18.32 17.20 19.99
C LEU A 540 18.38 17.41 18.48
N ILE A 541 19.36 18.17 18.01
CA ILE A 541 19.61 18.40 16.59
C ILE A 541 20.92 17.72 16.21
N LEU A 542 20.83 16.62 15.47
CA LEU A 542 21.98 15.99 14.85
C LEU A 542 22.20 16.56 13.46
N THR A 543 23.41 17.01 13.16
CA THR A 543 23.81 17.53 11.84
C THR A 543 25.02 16.75 11.32
N ASN A 544 24.90 16.17 10.11
CA ASN A 544 26.05 15.68 9.35
C ASN A 544 26.82 16.89 8.78
N GLN A 545 28.05 17.09 9.25
CA GLN A 545 28.87 18.26 8.91
C GLN A 545 29.33 18.29 7.45
N ARG A 546 29.27 17.17 6.72
CA ARG A 546 29.68 17.09 5.30
C ARG A 546 28.53 17.37 4.34
N THR A 547 27.35 16.83 4.65
CA THR A 547 26.18 16.90 3.78
C THR A 547 25.16 17.93 4.22
N ALA A 548 25.33 18.51 5.42
CA ALA A 548 24.35 19.33 6.12
C ALA A 548 23.01 18.62 6.40
N ALA A 549 22.93 17.30 6.22
CA ALA A 549 21.75 16.52 6.56
C ALA A 549 21.49 16.58 8.07
N GLN A 550 20.22 16.66 8.46
CA GLN A 550 19.80 16.88 9.84
C GLN A 550 18.75 15.86 10.29
N LEU A 551 18.80 15.54 11.58
CA LEU A 551 17.72 14.89 12.31
C LEU A 551 17.42 15.73 13.55
N THR A 552 16.17 16.15 13.68
CA THR A 552 15.67 16.85 14.87
C THR A 552 14.79 15.91 15.66
N LEU A 553 15.14 15.71 16.92
CA LEU A 553 14.31 15.04 17.91
C LEU A 553 13.79 16.07 18.92
N GLU A 554 12.51 16.05 19.25
CA GLU A 554 11.92 16.86 20.32
C GLU A 554 11.18 15.94 21.26
N ASN A 555 11.52 15.89 22.55
CA ASN A 555 10.98 14.87 23.47
C ASN A 555 11.17 13.42 22.96
N GLY A 556 12.25 13.16 22.20
CA GLY A 556 12.54 11.86 21.58
C GLY A 556 11.75 11.56 20.30
N GLN A 557 10.85 12.45 19.89
CA GLN A 557 10.01 12.35 18.69
C GLN A 557 10.70 12.96 17.47
N ILE A 558 10.55 12.36 16.29
CA ILE A 558 11.17 12.89 15.05
C ILE A 558 10.34 14.06 14.53
N VAL A 559 10.90 15.27 14.60
CA VAL A 559 10.27 16.49 14.06
C VAL A 559 10.69 16.72 12.60
N GLU A 560 11.96 16.47 12.30
CA GLU A 560 12.53 16.67 10.98
C GLU A 560 13.60 15.62 10.71
N ASN A 561 13.61 15.06 9.50
CA ASN A 561 14.67 14.16 9.07
C ASN A 561 15.03 14.39 7.59
N THR A 562 16.31 14.62 7.34
CA THR A 562 16.93 14.68 6.01
C THR A 562 18.14 13.75 5.91
N LEU A 563 18.34 12.87 6.90
CA LEU A 563 19.42 11.88 6.89
C LEU A 563 19.26 10.86 5.75
N THR A 564 20.38 10.28 5.35
CA THR A 564 20.44 9.15 4.43
C THR A 564 20.50 7.82 5.17
N GLN A 565 20.22 6.71 4.48
CA GLN A 565 20.38 5.38 5.06
C GLN A 565 21.82 5.13 5.55
N THR A 566 22.82 5.61 4.79
CA THR A 566 24.23 5.55 5.19
C THR A 566 24.49 6.27 6.51
N ASP A 567 23.81 7.38 6.77
CA ASP A 567 23.94 8.10 8.04
C ASP A 567 23.34 7.27 9.18
N ALA A 568 22.15 6.68 9.00
CA ALA A 568 21.53 5.82 10.00
C ALA A 568 22.42 4.61 10.35
N ASP A 569 23.00 3.94 9.34
CA ASP A 569 23.90 2.80 9.55
C ASP A 569 25.19 3.21 10.30
N GLN A 570 25.74 4.39 10.00
CA GLN A 570 26.91 4.93 10.70
C GLN A 570 26.58 5.26 12.16
N LEU A 571 25.43 5.89 12.41
CA LEU A 571 24.96 6.20 13.76
C LEU A 571 24.74 4.92 14.58
N GLN A 572 24.18 3.87 13.99
CA GLN A 572 24.04 2.57 14.64
C GLN A 572 25.40 1.97 15.05
N ARG A 573 26.40 2.03 14.15
CA ARG A 573 27.77 1.58 14.47
C ARG A 573 28.36 2.40 15.61
N PHE A 574 28.26 3.73 15.59
CA PHE A 574 28.76 4.58 16.67
C PHE A 574 28.06 4.28 18.00
N ALA A 575 26.74 4.19 18.01
CA ALA A 575 25.95 3.90 19.21
C ALA A 575 26.28 2.52 19.81
N SER A 576 26.72 1.57 18.99
CA SER A 576 27.17 0.25 19.46
C SER A 576 28.55 0.31 20.13
N HIS A 577 29.46 1.15 19.64
CA HIS A 577 30.80 1.32 20.23
C HIS A 577 30.79 2.18 21.50
N SER A 578 29.96 3.23 21.56
CA SER A 578 29.91 4.15 22.70
C SER A 578 29.49 3.50 24.02
N VAL A 579 28.81 2.35 23.98
CA VAL A 579 28.37 1.62 25.18
C VAL A 579 29.42 0.62 25.69
N GLN A 580 30.38 0.23 24.85
CA GLN A 580 31.35 -0.81 25.21
C GLN A 580 32.61 -0.29 25.87
N VAL A 581 32.79 1.02 26.01
CA VAL A 581 33.93 1.57 26.76
C VAL A 581 33.47 1.70 28.22
N PRO A 582 33.78 0.74 29.11
CA PRO A 582 33.53 0.94 30.52
C PRO A 582 34.24 2.21 30.95
N PRO A 583 33.66 3.00 31.87
CA PRO A 583 34.38 4.13 32.45
C PRO A 583 35.70 3.57 32.94
N GLN A 584 36.81 3.94 32.29
CA GLN A 584 38.11 3.62 32.83
C GLN A 584 38.09 4.19 34.23
N THR A 585 38.02 3.31 35.23
CA THR A 585 38.18 3.68 36.62
C THR A 585 39.52 4.37 36.67
N ALA A 586 39.51 5.70 36.64
CA ALA A 586 40.67 6.50 36.92
C ALA A 586 41.12 6.03 38.30
N GLY A 587 42.18 5.22 38.30
CA GLY A 587 42.81 4.74 39.50
C GLY A 587 43.16 5.98 40.30
N VAL A 588 42.43 6.18 41.38
CA VAL A 588 42.84 7.01 42.50
C VAL A 588 43.97 6.23 43.17
N GLU A 589 45.17 6.29 42.59
CA GLU A 589 46.39 6.09 43.37
C GLU A 589 46.66 7.41 44.10
N ARG A 590 46.55 7.33 45.43
CA ARG A 590 46.88 8.39 46.39
C ARG A 590 48.38 8.52 46.55
#